data_AF-D4N375-F1
#
_entry.id   AF-D4N375-F1
#
_cell.length_a   1.000
_cell.length_b   1.000
_cell.length_c   1.000
_cell.angle_alpha   90.00
_cell.angle_beta   90.00
_cell.angle_gamma   90.00
#
_symmetry.space_group_name_H-M   'P 1'
#
loop_
_entity.id
_entity.type
_entity.pdbx_description
1 polymer ?
#
loop_
_entity_poly.entity_id
_entity_poly.type
_entity_poly.pdbx_seq_one_letter_code
_entity_poly.pdbx_strand_id
1 'polypeptide(L)'
;MSWIILNEKLMAKAYSCDLRIRVIKSLSEGKTIKETSEIYCISRKTIIEWKELKKLTGYVKAKSGYHTGHRRIIRDIEGFKKFIELNFDKTTMELANN
;
A
#
# COMPACT_ATOMS: atom_id res chain seq x y z
N MET A 1 17.23 26.33 7.20
CA MET A 1 16.15 26.04 8.16
C MET A 1 15.08 25.23 7.43
N SER A 2 15.27 23.92 7.41
CA SER A 2 14.69 22.99 6.42
C SER A 2 13.24 22.64 6.75
N TRP A 3 12.29 23.35 6.13
CA TRP A 3 10.87 22.98 6.09
C TRP A 3 10.61 21.62 5.41
N ILE A 4 11.63 21.03 4.77
CA ILE A 4 11.57 19.73 4.10
C ILE A 4 11.62 18.58 5.12
N ILE A 5 12.32 18.74 6.25
CA ILE A 5 12.58 17.63 7.19
C ILE A 5 11.37 17.35 8.10
N LEU A 6 10.54 18.36 8.40
CA LEU A 6 9.39 18.20 9.30
C LEU A 6 8.20 17.44 8.68
N ASN A 7 8.12 17.36 7.35
CA ASN A 7 6.96 16.76 6.68
C ASN A 7 7.14 15.28 6.30
N GLU A 8 8.35 14.73 6.34
CA GLU A 8 8.60 13.31 6.02
C GLU A 8 8.04 12.36 7.09
N LYS A 9 7.99 12.76 8.37
CA LYS A 9 7.51 11.92 9.47
C LYS A 9 5.99 11.73 9.52
N LEU A 10 5.20 12.51 8.78
CA LEU A 10 3.72 12.48 8.84
C LEU A 10 3.04 11.68 7.71
N MET A 11 3.76 11.27 6.66
CA MET A 11 3.14 10.69 5.46
C MET A 11 3.18 9.16 5.41
N ALA A 12 2.78 8.49 6.50
CA ALA A 12 2.59 7.03 6.50
C ALA A 12 1.48 6.59 5.52
N LYS A 13 0.61 7.53 5.08
CA LYS A 13 -0.47 7.29 4.14
C LYS A 13 -0.09 7.74 2.73
N ALA A 14 -0.35 6.87 1.76
CA ALA A 14 -0.19 7.19 0.35
C ALA A 14 -1.10 8.36 -0.08
N TYR A 15 -0.58 9.26 -0.93
CA TYR A 15 -1.36 10.31 -1.58
C TYR A 15 -2.57 9.73 -2.35
N SER A 16 -3.69 10.47 -2.35
CA SER A 16 -4.94 10.07 -2.99
C SER A 16 -4.79 9.85 -4.50
N CYS A 17 -5.58 8.94 -5.06
CA CYS A 17 -5.52 8.62 -6.50
C CYS A 17 -5.88 9.84 -7.36
N ASP A 18 -6.86 10.62 -6.92
CA ASP A 18 -7.29 11.85 -7.62
C ASP A 18 -6.14 12.88 -7.72
N LEU A 19 -5.40 13.11 -6.62
CA LEU A 19 -4.26 14.02 -6.63
C LEU A 19 -3.19 13.58 -7.64
N ARG A 20 -2.90 12.27 -7.66
CA ARG A 20 -1.94 11.69 -8.60
C ARG A 20 -2.36 11.89 -10.06
N ILE A 21 -3.64 11.71 -10.35
CA ILE A 21 -4.20 11.93 -11.70
C ILE A 21 -4.05 13.40 -12.09
N ARG A 22 -4.38 14.34 -11.20
CA ARG A 22 -4.24 15.79 -11.46
C ARG A 22 -2.79 16.21 -11.70
N VAL A 23 -1.84 15.71 -10.91
CA VAL A 23 -0.40 15.96 -11.10
C VAL A 23 0.07 15.48 -12.47
N ILE A 24 -0.29 14.25 -12.84
CA ILE A 24 0.09 13.67 -14.13
C ILE A 24 -0.55 14.42 -15.29
N LYS A 25 -1.82 14.86 -15.15
CA LYS A 25 -2.50 15.67 -16.16
C LYS A 25 -1.78 17.00 -16.39
N SER A 26 -1.37 17.67 -15.32
CA SER A 26 -0.57 18.91 -15.40
C SER A 26 0.74 18.71 -16.17
N LEU A 27 1.42 17.56 -15.98
CA LEU A 27 2.61 17.24 -16.77
C LEU A 27 2.29 17.00 -18.26
N SER A 28 1.17 16.36 -18.59
CA SER A 28 0.75 16.17 -19.99
C SER A 28 0.32 17.46 -20.68
N GLU A 29 -0.12 18.46 -19.90
CA GLU A 29 -0.42 19.82 -20.39
C GLU A 29 0.85 20.66 -20.61
N GLY A 30 2.04 20.10 -20.40
CA GLY A 30 3.32 20.75 -20.67
C GLY A 30 3.97 21.43 -19.47
N LYS A 31 3.38 21.35 -18.27
CA LYS A 31 4.03 21.90 -17.06
C LYS A 31 5.28 21.08 -16.71
N THR A 32 6.32 21.77 -16.25
CA THR A 32 7.55 21.12 -15.78
C THR A 32 7.32 20.44 -14.42
N ILE A 33 8.22 19.52 -14.07
CA ILE A 33 8.22 18.87 -12.75
C ILE A 33 8.41 19.90 -11.63
N LYS A 34 9.18 20.97 -11.88
CA LYS A 34 9.41 22.05 -10.92
C LYS A 34 8.12 22.81 -10.65
N GLU A 35 7.46 23.32 -11.68
CA GLU A 35 6.20 24.05 -11.53
C GLU A 35 5.12 23.18 -10.90
N THR A 36 5.02 21.92 -11.31
CA THR A 36 4.06 20.98 -10.73
C THR A 36 4.35 20.70 -9.24
N SER A 37 5.63 20.63 -8.86
CA SER A 37 6.04 20.49 -7.45
C SER A 37 5.60 21.68 -6.60
N GLU A 38 5.74 22.89 -7.13
CA GLU A 38 5.35 24.14 -6.47
C GLU A 38 3.82 24.28 -6.38
N ILE A 39 3.08 23.96 -7.45
CA ILE A 39 1.60 24.05 -7.49
C ILE A 39 0.94 23.08 -6.50
N TYR A 40 1.42 21.85 -6.43
CA TYR A 40 0.79 20.80 -5.63
C TYR A 40 1.46 20.57 -4.27
N CYS A 41 2.54 21.30 -3.96
CA CYS A 41 3.35 21.14 -2.75
C CYS A 41 3.84 19.68 -2.54
N ILE A 42 4.19 19.00 -3.63
CA ILE A 42 4.67 17.60 -3.62
C ILE A 42 6.14 17.58 -4.00
N SER A 43 6.91 16.68 -3.39
CA SER A 43 8.32 16.51 -3.74
C SER A 43 8.51 16.15 -5.21
N ARG A 44 9.53 16.73 -5.86
CA ARG A 44 9.91 16.40 -7.25
C ARG A 44 10.15 14.90 -7.43
N LYS A 45 10.72 14.23 -6.41
CA LYS A 45 10.97 12.77 -6.41
C LYS A 45 9.67 11.98 -6.55
N THR A 46 8.66 12.31 -5.75
CA THR A 46 7.33 11.65 -5.82
C THR A 46 6.68 11.83 -7.18
N ILE A 47 6.82 13.02 -7.78
CA ILE A 47 6.28 13.30 -9.13
C ILE A 47 7.00 12.45 -10.19
N ILE A 48 8.32 12.30 -10.10
CA ILE A 48 9.11 11.42 -10.98
C ILE A 48 8.64 9.97 -10.85
N GLU A 49 8.50 9.46 -9.62
CA GLU A 49 8.04 8.10 -9.36
C GLU A 49 6.65 7.83 -9.97
N TRP A 50 5.72 8.79 -9.90
CA TRP A 50 4.39 8.64 -10.53
C TRP A 50 4.44 8.69 -12.05
N LYS A 51 5.32 9.51 -12.62
CA LYS A 51 5.55 9.57 -14.07
C LYS A 51 6.07 8.23 -14.58
N GLU A 52 7.05 7.65 -13.88
CA GLU A 52 7.62 6.33 -14.19
C GLU A 52 6.57 5.22 -14.01
N LEU A 53 5.81 5.24 -12.91
CA LEU A 53 4.76 4.25 -12.66
C LEU A 53 3.69 4.25 -13.75
N LYS A 54 3.27 5.44 -14.21
CA LYS A 54 2.34 5.57 -15.35
C LYS A 54 2.94 5.04 -16.64
N LYS A 55 4.23 5.28 -16.89
CA LYS A 55 4.92 4.75 -18.07
C LYS A 55 4.98 3.21 -18.05
N LEU A 56 5.18 2.61 -16.88
CA LEU A 56 5.31 1.16 -16.71
C LEU A 56 3.96 0.42 -16.71
N THR A 57 2.96 0.96 -16.01
CA THR A 57 1.70 0.25 -15.73
C THR A 57 0.49 0.83 -16.44
N GLY A 58 0.63 1.99 -17.10
CA GLY A 58 -0.48 2.76 -17.66
C GLY A 58 -1.32 3.49 -16.60
N TYR A 59 -1.07 3.28 -15.31
CA TYR A 59 -1.91 3.77 -14.22
C TYR A 59 -1.09 4.37 -13.07
N VAL A 60 -1.75 5.13 -12.18
CA VAL A 60 -1.07 5.92 -11.12
C VAL A 60 -1.49 5.50 -9.69
N LYS A 61 -2.16 4.35 -9.55
CA LYS A 61 -2.66 3.88 -8.24
C LYS A 61 -1.51 3.70 -7.26
N ALA A 62 -1.76 3.98 -5.99
CA ALA A 62 -0.85 3.58 -4.92
C ALA A 62 -0.64 2.07 -4.95
N LYS A 63 0.57 1.62 -4.63
CA LYS A 63 0.84 0.20 -4.39
C LYS A 63 -0.10 -0.27 -3.26
N SER A 64 -0.94 -1.25 -3.56
CA SER A 64 -1.79 -1.93 -2.59
C SER A 64 -1.02 -3.07 -1.92
N GLY A 65 -1.49 -3.52 -0.75
CA GLY A 65 -0.89 -4.66 -0.04
C GLY A 65 0.09 -4.28 1.07
N TYR A 66 0.16 -3.00 1.45
CA TYR A 66 0.83 -2.61 2.68
C TYR A 66 -0.03 -3.10 3.86
N HIS A 67 0.53 -3.98 4.67
CA HIS A 67 -0.14 -4.74 5.75
C HIS A 67 -1.24 -5.71 5.28
N THR A 68 -0.87 -6.79 4.59
CA THR A 68 -1.79 -7.92 4.31
C THR A 68 -2.08 -8.80 5.54
N GLY A 69 -1.70 -8.37 6.75
CA GLY A 69 -1.81 -9.16 7.96
C GLY A 69 -0.90 -10.41 7.92
N HIS A 70 -0.88 -11.15 9.03
CA HIS A 70 -0.24 -12.46 9.03
C HIS A 70 -0.98 -13.38 8.06
N ARG A 71 -0.22 -14.14 7.25
CA ARG A 71 -0.81 -15.20 6.42
C ARG A 71 -1.54 -16.19 7.34
N ARG A 72 -2.69 -16.68 6.88
CA ARG A 72 -3.50 -17.64 7.64
C ARG A 72 -2.64 -18.87 8.00
N ILE A 73 -2.52 -19.16 9.30
CA ILE A 73 -1.73 -20.29 9.82
C ILE A 73 -2.38 -21.62 9.37
N ILE A 74 -3.70 -21.72 9.49
CA ILE A 74 -4.47 -22.88 9.05
C ILE A 74 -4.66 -22.80 7.53
N ARG A 75 -3.91 -23.60 6.76
CA ARG A 75 -4.00 -23.59 5.28
C ARG A 75 -5.24 -24.34 4.78
N ASP A 76 -5.54 -25.47 5.38
CA ASP A 76 -6.72 -26.30 5.09
C ASP A 76 -7.80 -26.10 6.16
N ILE A 77 -8.86 -25.37 5.81
CA ILE A 77 -9.98 -25.15 6.74
C ILE A 77 -10.84 -26.40 6.87
N GLU A 78 -11.03 -27.16 5.78
CA GLU A 78 -11.96 -28.28 5.78
C GLU A 78 -11.39 -29.46 6.58
N GLY A 79 -10.10 -29.76 6.41
CA GLY A 79 -9.40 -30.72 7.26
C GLY A 79 -9.38 -30.30 8.72
N PHE A 80 -9.19 -29.01 9.00
CA PHE A 80 -9.24 -28.50 10.37
C PHE A 80 -10.64 -28.66 11.01
N LYS A 81 -11.72 -28.37 10.26
CA LYS A 81 -13.09 -28.59 10.75
C LYS A 81 -13.35 -30.05 11.08
N LYS A 82 -13.00 -30.97 10.17
CA LYS A 82 -13.14 -32.41 10.41
C LYS A 82 -12.32 -32.87 11.61
N PHE A 83 -11.11 -32.35 11.78
CA PHE A 83 -10.26 -32.65 12.94
C PHE A 83 -10.92 -32.24 14.26
N ILE A 84 -11.53 -31.05 14.33
CA ILE A 84 -12.25 -30.58 15.52
C ILE A 84 -13.52 -31.41 15.76
N GLU A 85 -14.29 -31.72 14.72
CA GLU A 85 -15.50 -32.57 14.84
C GLU A 85 -15.17 -33.97 15.37
N LEU A 86 -14.03 -34.54 14.95
CA LEU A 86 -13.57 -35.85 15.41
C LEU A 86 -13.00 -35.85 16.84
N ASN A 87 -12.64 -34.68 17.38
CA ASN A 87 -12.00 -34.54 18.70
C ASN A 87 -12.73 -33.48 19.56
N PHE A 88 -14.06 -33.45 19.50
CA PHE A 88 -14.89 -32.44 20.16
C PHE A 88 -14.77 -32.46 21.70
N ASP A 89 -14.32 -33.58 22.24
CA ASP A 89 -14.13 -33.85 23.66
C ASP A 89 -12.75 -33.45 24.18
N LYS A 90 -11.80 -33.11 23.28
CA LYS A 90 -10.42 -32.77 23.65
C LYS A 90 -10.22 -31.28 23.82
N THR A 91 -9.41 -30.92 24.80
CA THR A 91 -8.95 -29.55 25.03
C THR A 91 -7.87 -29.14 24.03
N THR A 92 -7.66 -27.84 23.86
CA THR A 92 -6.64 -27.29 22.95
C THR A 92 -5.21 -27.75 23.29
N MET A 93 -4.90 -27.99 24.57
CA MET A 93 -3.59 -28.52 24.98
C MET A 93 -3.41 -29.98 24.55
N GLU A 94 -4.47 -30.78 24.62
CA GLU A 94 -4.44 -32.18 24.18
C GLU A 94 -4.34 -32.29 22.66
N LEU A 95 -5.01 -31.40 21.92
CA LEU A 95 -4.90 -31.32 20.46
C LEU A 95 -3.51 -30.85 19.99
N ALA A 96 -2.80 -30.06 20.79
CA ALA A 96 -1.45 -29.58 20.46
C ALA A 96 -0.36 -30.64 20.67
N ASN A 97 -0.64 -31.68 21.48
CA ASN A 97 0.28 -32.77 21.81
C ASN A 97 -0.01 -34.07 21.04
N ASN A 98 -0.89 -34.02 20.04
CA ASN A 98 -1.35 -35.16 19.23
C ASN A 98 -0.64 -35.17 17.88
#